data_AF-A0A087LXF4-F1
#
_entry.id   AF-A0A087LXF4-F1
#
_cell.length_a   1.000
_cell.length_b   1.000
_cell.length_c   1.000
_cell.angle_alpha   90.00
_cell.angle_beta   90.00
_cell.angle_gamma   90.00
#
_symmetry.space_group_name_H-M   'P 1'
#
loop_
_entity.id
_entity.type
_entity.pdbx_description
1 polymer ?
#
loop_
_entity_poly.entity_id
_entity_poly.type
_entity_poly.pdbx_seq_one_letter_code
_entity_poly.pdbx_strand_id
1 'polypeptide(L)'
;MSEIETQRTQLPVPVTVAGPRPSLAWSAPSAAFVSQLIAAREHLPSQRERRTASVDRAVGAYRQGAGVAVKRMPEGYRKTVVA
;
A
#
# COMPACT_ATOMS: atom_id res chain seq x y z
N MET A 1 14.64 -19.02 17.29
CA MET A 1 14.44 -18.19 16.08
C MET A 1 13.89 -19.13 15.04
N SER A 2 12.59 -19.05 14.73
CA SER A 2 11.92 -19.98 13.82
C SER A 2 11.70 -19.28 12.48
N GLU A 3 12.38 -19.77 11.45
CA GLU A 3 12.24 -19.29 10.08
C GLU A 3 10.91 -19.80 9.51
N ILE A 4 10.05 -18.88 9.06
CA ILE A 4 8.79 -19.21 8.39
C ILE A 4 9.15 -19.54 6.94
N GLU A 5 9.45 -20.80 6.69
CA GLU A 5 9.69 -21.31 5.35
C GLU A 5 8.37 -21.27 4.58
N THR A 6 8.21 -20.24 3.73
CA THR A 6 7.04 -20.13 2.87
C THR A 6 7.14 -21.19 1.78
N GLN A 7 6.36 -22.26 1.92
CA GLN A 7 6.21 -23.28 0.89
C GLN A 7 5.80 -22.61 -0.43
N ARG A 8 6.71 -22.60 -1.41
CA ARG A 8 6.42 -22.10 -2.75
C ARG A 8 5.53 -23.13 -3.45
N THR A 9 4.25 -22.83 -3.54
CA THR A 9 3.29 -23.60 -4.34
C THR A 9 3.74 -23.52 -5.80
N GLN A 10 4.38 -24.57 -6.30
CA GLN A 10 4.73 -24.68 -7.72
C GLN A 10 3.45 -25.00 -8.49
N LEU A 11 2.67 -23.97 -8.78
CA LEU A 11 1.55 -24.08 -9.70
C LEU A 11 2.11 -24.39 -11.10
N PRO A 12 1.58 -25.38 -11.82
CA PRO A 12 2.00 -25.64 -13.18
C PRO A 12 1.64 -24.44 -14.05
N VAL A 13 2.63 -23.60 -14.36
CA VAL A 13 2.49 -22.51 -15.33
C VAL A 13 2.80 -23.10 -16.71
N PRO A 14 1.84 -23.12 -17.65
CA PRO A 14 2.11 -23.59 -19.00
C PRO A 14 3.15 -22.68 -19.66
N VAL A 15 4.33 -23.24 -19.98
CA VAL A 15 5.41 -22.55 -20.70
C VAL A 15 5.09 -22.63 -22.20
N THR A 16 4.07 -21.90 -22.64
CA THR A 16 3.76 -21.75 -24.07
C THR A 16 4.44 -20.50 -24.62
N VAL A 17 4.86 -20.54 -25.88
CA VAL A 17 5.30 -19.34 -26.60
C VAL A 17 4.20 -18.29 -26.50
N ALA A 18 4.55 -17.06 -26.12
CA ALA A 18 3.59 -15.96 -26.01
C ALA A 18 2.87 -15.76 -27.35
N GLY A 19 1.61 -16.17 -27.42
CA GLY A 19 0.77 -15.92 -28.59
C GLY A 19 0.50 -14.43 -28.79
N PRO A 20 -0.06 -14.03 -29.95
CA PRO A 20 -0.45 -12.65 -30.20
C PRO A 20 -1.31 -12.14 -29.04
N ARG A 21 -0.83 -11.09 -28.36
CA ARG A 21 -1.53 -10.51 -27.22
C ARG A 21 -2.91 -10.06 -27.72
N PRO A 22 -4.03 -10.56 -27.15
CA PRO A 22 -5.35 -10.14 -27.58
C PRO A 22 -5.45 -8.63 -27.44
N SER A 23 -5.99 -7.96 -28.46
CA SER A 23 -6.11 -6.51 -28.43
C SER A 23 -7.08 -6.12 -27.31
N LEU A 24 -6.67 -5.18 -26.47
CA LEU A 24 -7.56 -4.57 -25.47
C LEU A 24 -8.73 -3.82 -26.12
N ALA A 25 -8.66 -3.60 -27.44
CA ALA A 25 -9.74 -3.06 -28.25
C ALA A 25 -10.98 -3.96 -28.27
N TRP A 26 -10.83 -5.29 -28.16
CA TRP A 26 -11.98 -6.19 -28.10
C TRP A 26 -12.82 -5.99 -26.84
N SER A 27 -12.19 -5.53 -25.76
CA SER A 27 -12.85 -5.18 -24.49
C SER A 27 -12.96 -3.68 -24.27
N ALA A 28 -12.82 -2.85 -25.33
CA ALA A 28 -12.90 -1.41 -25.17
C ALA A 28 -14.32 -1.02 -24.73
N PRO A 29 -14.48 -0.37 -23.56
CA PRO A 29 -15.79 0.10 -23.14
C PRO A 29 -16.34 1.12 -24.13
N SER A 30 -17.66 1.10 -24.36
CA SER A 30 -18.30 2.07 -25.23
C SER A 30 -18.18 3.50 -24.67
N ALA A 31 -18.16 4.49 -25.55
CA ALA A 31 -18.11 5.90 -25.14
C ALA A 31 -19.27 6.25 -24.18
N ALA A 32 -20.47 5.74 -24.45
CA ALA A 32 -21.64 5.91 -23.58
C ALA A 32 -21.42 5.34 -22.18
N PHE A 33 -20.81 4.14 -22.07
CA PHE A 33 -20.47 3.55 -20.78
C PHE A 33 -19.45 4.40 -20.03
N VAL A 34 -18.40 4.88 -20.71
CA VAL A 34 -17.38 5.75 -20.11
C VAL A 34 -17.99 7.06 -19.62
N SER A 35 -18.89 7.68 -20.41
CA SER A 35 -19.61 8.89 -20.00
C SER A 35 -20.48 8.66 -18.76
N GLN A 36 -21.20 7.54 -18.70
CA GLN A 36 -22.00 7.19 -17.51
C GLN A 36 -21.12 6.94 -16.29
N LEU A 37 -19.95 6.29 -16.46
CA LEU A 37 -19.00 6.04 -15.39
C LEU A 37 -18.43 7.35 -14.83
N ILE A 38 -18.08 8.30 -15.69
CA ILE A 38 -17.58 9.62 -15.28
C ILE A 38 -18.69 10.41 -14.57
N ALA A 39 -19.91 10.42 -15.10
CA ALA A 39 -21.04 11.08 -14.44
C ALA A 39 -21.32 10.46 -13.05
N ALA A 40 -21.30 9.13 -12.95
CA ALA A 40 -21.50 8.43 -11.68
C ALA A 40 -20.36 8.67 -10.68
N ARG A 41 -19.12 8.87 -11.15
CA ARG A 41 -17.94 9.18 -10.31
C ARG A 41 -18.17 10.42 -9.44
N GLU A 42 -18.76 11.47 -10.01
CA GLU A 42 -19.05 12.72 -9.30
C GLU A 42 -20.13 12.56 -8.21
N HIS A 43 -20.97 11.54 -8.33
CA HIS A 43 -22.03 11.24 -7.37
C HIS A 43 -21.63 10.18 -6.34
N LEU A 44 -20.46 9.55 -6.48
CA LEU A 44 -19.99 8.59 -5.49
C LEU A 44 -19.54 9.33 -4.22
N PRO A 45 -19.90 8.83 -3.02
CA PRO A 45 -19.38 9.39 -1.78
C PRO A 45 -17.86 9.32 -1.82
N SER A 46 -17.19 10.33 -1.26
CA SER A 46 -15.73 10.46 -1.20
C SER A 46 -15.09 9.33 -0.36
N GLN A 47 -15.08 8.10 -0.90
CA GLN A 47 -14.41 6.97 -0.26
C GLN A 47 -12.93 7.26 -0.04
N ARG A 48 -12.34 8.17 -0.84
CA ARG A 48 -10.96 8.63 -0.73
C ARG A 48 -10.72 9.58 0.45
N GLU A 49 -11.65 10.45 0.81
CA GLU A 49 -11.52 11.25 2.04
C GLU A 49 -11.53 10.36 3.28
N ARG A 50 -12.35 9.29 3.28
CA ARG A 50 -12.41 8.35 4.42
C ARG A 50 -11.18 7.45 4.53
N ARG A 51 -10.54 7.10 3.40
CA ARG A 51 -9.33 6.23 3.39
C ARG A 51 -8.02 7.00 3.53
N THR A 52 -7.99 8.27 3.17
CA THR A 52 -6.82 9.12 3.39
C THR A 52 -6.93 9.65 4.80
N ALA A 53 -6.19 9.07 5.75
CA ALA A 53 -6.02 9.69 7.06
C ALA A 53 -5.66 11.16 6.85
N SER A 54 -6.30 12.07 7.57
CA SER A 54 -6.01 13.52 7.45
C SER A 54 -4.51 13.74 7.59
N VAL A 55 -3.97 14.76 6.91
CA VAL A 55 -2.54 15.10 7.00
C VAL A 55 -2.11 15.25 8.46
N ASP A 56 -2.95 15.86 9.29
CA ASP A 56 -2.74 15.98 10.74
C ASP A 56 -2.58 14.63 11.45
N ARG A 57 -3.35 13.61 11.05
CA ARG A 57 -3.26 12.26 11.60
C ARG A 57 -1.95 11.58 11.18
N ALA A 58 -1.47 11.83 9.97
CA ALA A 58 -0.16 11.34 9.53
C ALA A 58 0.98 12.02 10.31
N VAL A 59 0.94 13.36 10.46
CA VAL A 59 1.91 14.13 11.23
C VAL A 59 1.95 13.67 12.70
N GLY A 60 0.78 13.47 13.32
CA GLY A 60 0.66 12.93 14.66
C GLY A 60 1.30 11.54 14.80
N ALA A 61 1.05 10.64 13.85
CA ALA A 61 1.62 9.30 13.85
C ALA A 61 3.16 9.30 13.73
N TYR A 62 3.73 10.13 12.84
CA TYR A 62 5.18 10.28 12.71
C TYR A 62 5.81 10.87 13.99
N ARG A 63 5.17 11.87 14.59
CA ARG A 63 5.63 12.45 15.87
C ARG A 63 5.61 11.42 17.00
N GLN A 64 4.58 10.57 17.04
CA GLN A 64 4.47 9.50 18.03
C GLN A 64 5.55 8.43 17.83
N GLY A 65 5.79 8.00 16.58
CA GLY A 65 6.86 7.04 16.26
C GLY A 65 8.27 7.56 16.56
N ALA A 66 8.51 8.85 16.36
CA ALA A 66 9.81 9.47 16.67
C ALA A 66 10.20 9.32 18.14
N GLY A 67 9.24 9.39 19.07
CA GLY A 67 9.50 9.20 20.50
C GLY A 67 9.81 7.75 20.89
N VAL A 68 9.28 6.78 20.15
CA VAL A 68 9.51 5.34 20.36
C VAL A 68 10.93 4.92 19.95
N ALA A 69 11.47 5.55 18.90
CA ALA A 69 12.84 5.30 18.44
C ALA A 69 13.93 5.87 19.39
N VAL A 70 13.56 6.73 20.35
CA VAL A 70 14.51 7.27 21.33
C VAL A 70 14.82 6.20 22.38
N LYS A 71 15.98 5.55 22.24
CA LYS A 71 16.53 4.64 23.25
C LYS A 71 16.88 5.42 24.53
N ARG A 72 15.93 5.50 25.46
CA ARG A 72 16.14 6.05 26.81
C ARG A 72 16.98 5.08 27.63
N MET A 73 17.88 5.61 28.45
CA MET A 73 18.55 4.77 29.44
C MET A 73 17.53 4.42 30.54
N PRO A 74 17.52 3.16 31.01
CA PRO A 74 16.78 2.79 32.22
C PRO A 74 17.24 3.63 33.41
N GLU A 75 16.34 3.80 34.36
CA GLU A 75 16.63 4.52 35.61
C GLU A 75 17.82 3.86 36.34
N GLY A 76 18.73 4.67 36.86
CA GLY A 76 19.95 4.21 37.53
C GLY A 76 21.19 4.02 36.63
N TYR A 77 21.07 4.06 35.30
CA TYR A 77 22.21 3.95 34.38
C TYR A 77 22.70 5.34 33.93
N ARG A 78 24.04 5.51 33.82
CA ARG A 78 24.68 6.75 33.33
C ARG A 78 25.35 6.52 31.98
N LYS A 79 25.22 7.48 31.05
CA LYS A 79 26.01 7.50 29.80
C LYS A 79 27.35 8.20 30.05
N THR A 80 28.45 7.52 29.78
CA THR A 80 29.78 8.15 29.64
C THR A 80 29.95 8.59 28.19
N VAL A 81 30.04 9.91 27.95
CA VAL A 81 30.41 10.46 26.64
C VAL A 81 31.92 10.56 26.62
N VAL A 82 32.57 9.81 25.74
CA VAL A 82 34.01 9.91 25.50
C VAL A 82 34.19 10.85 24.30
N ALA A 83 34.99 11.90 24.48
CA ALA A 83 35.31 12.91 23.47
C ALA A 83 36.40 12.41 22.51
#